data_AF-A0A3P8R242-F1
#
_entry.id   AF-A0A3P8R242-F1
#
_cell.length_a   1.000
_cell.length_b   1.000
_cell.length_c   1.000
_cell.angle_alpha   90.00
_cell.angle_beta   90.00
_cell.angle_gamma   90.00
#
_symmetry.space_group_name_H-M   'P 1'
#
loop_
_entity.id
_entity.type
_entity.pdbx_description
1 polymer ?
#
loop_
_entity_poly.entity_id
_entity_poly.type
_entity_poly.pdbx_seq_one_letter_code
_entity_poly.pdbx_strand_id
1 'polypeptide(L)'
;KGETRLSHCRFGKVTNQTALRCKHEQWEDIYSFPTNIADINVPVAGLYKSLGFGFLLDVSWQHNSHFACVNSLLSVVKRSPLIQNTRGGNCAGDVVLPDKPKLKFLNKVPNLKKAKKEAKKLWDIQGPAKSANTFTTGQYAIVALGGGYLHWGHIEMMRLTINRKMDARTTFAMWRINAPYKPITRKGLGQRMGGGKGAIDHYVTPVRYGRLIVEVGGKVELGEVEHILTEVAKKLPFPAKVMSKESLAALYKKQADMEQNNQNPWSFKKIAQGNMLGIRRVLSPFDLHNHGRFTGKFHFPQRV
;
A
#
# COMPACT_ATOMS: atom_id res chain seq x y z
N LYS A 1 66.43 23.36 22.98
CA LYS A 1 65.71 24.51 23.57
C LYS A 1 64.26 24.38 23.13
N GLY A 2 63.40 23.65 23.85
CA GLY A 2 62.67 24.10 25.04
C GLY A 2 61.22 24.39 24.58
N GLU A 3 60.28 23.47 24.78
CA GLU A 3 59.35 23.39 25.93
C GLU A 3 58.05 24.21 25.74
N THR A 4 56.92 23.48 25.69
CA THR A 4 55.57 23.76 26.24
C THR A 4 54.96 25.17 26.23
N ARG A 5 53.66 25.26 25.89
CA ARG A 5 52.58 25.46 26.90
C ARG A 5 51.17 25.47 26.30
N LEU A 6 50.28 24.74 26.99
CA LEU A 6 48.83 24.92 27.02
C LEU A 6 48.46 26.30 27.55
N SER A 7 47.35 26.86 27.07
CA SER A 7 46.47 27.69 27.91
C SER A 7 45.01 27.54 27.50
N HIS A 8 44.20 27.18 28.49
CA HIS A 8 42.75 27.26 28.50
C HIS A 8 42.30 28.72 28.47
N CYS A 9 41.18 29.00 27.80
CA CYS A 9 40.23 30.00 28.26
C CYS A 9 38.83 29.38 28.30
N ARG A 10 38.30 29.24 29.53
CA ARG A 10 36.87 29.07 29.83
C ARG A 10 36.20 30.45 29.92
N PHE A 11 34.87 30.40 30.02
CA PHE A 11 33.89 31.46 30.32
C PHE A 11 33.29 32.13 29.07
N GLY A 12 31.97 32.25 28.93
CA GLY A 12 30.88 32.01 29.86
C GLY A 12 29.54 31.88 29.14
N LYS A 13 28.57 31.30 29.86
CA LYS A 13 27.16 31.29 29.47
C LYS A 13 26.64 32.73 29.54
N VAL A 14 25.91 33.15 28.50
CA VAL A 14 24.96 34.27 28.59
C VAL A 14 23.60 33.77 28.12
N THR A 15 22.64 34.04 28.99
CA THR A 15 21.21 33.73 28.92
C THR A 15 20.40 34.82 28.23
N ASN A 16 19.20 34.43 27.81
CA ASN A 16 17.97 35.22 27.58
C ASN A 16 17.59 35.64 26.15
N GLN A 17 16.61 34.89 25.65
CA GLN A 17 15.27 35.35 25.22
C GLN A 17 15.16 36.66 24.42
N THR A 18 14.76 36.55 23.16
CA THR A 18 13.46 37.11 22.71
C THR A 18 13.05 36.52 21.35
N ALA A 19 11.74 36.32 21.21
CA ALA A 19 11.06 35.64 20.13
C ALA A 19 10.98 36.47 18.85
N LEU A 20 11.09 35.82 17.69
CA LEU A 20 10.35 36.20 16.49
C LEU A 20 9.89 34.95 15.72
N ARG A 21 8.67 35.09 15.22
CA ARG A 21 7.73 34.10 14.70
C ARG A 21 7.69 34.22 13.18
N CYS A 22 7.86 33.13 12.43
CA CYS A 22 7.38 32.98 11.05
C CYS A 22 7.36 31.47 10.73
N LYS A 23 6.19 30.83 10.83
CA LYS A 23 5.28 30.46 9.73
C LYS A 23 5.74 29.22 8.96
N HIS A 24 5.00 28.14 9.25
CA HIS A 24 4.77 26.96 8.43
C HIS A 24 4.53 27.32 6.96
N GLU A 25 5.18 26.60 6.04
CA GLU A 25 4.65 26.38 4.70
C GLU A 25 4.71 24.88 4.38
N GLN A 26 3.52 24.36 4.08
CA GLN A 26 3.21 23.00 3.68
C GLN A 26 3.71 22.76 2.26
N TRP A 27 4.27 21.57 2.02
CA TRP A 27 4.40 21.01 0.68
C TRP A 27 3.28 19.99 0.50
N GLU A 28 2.18 20.42 -0.13
CA GLU A 28 1.17 19.53 -0.71
C GLU A 28 1.22 19.62 -2.24
N ASP A 29 1.03 18.45 -2.85
CA ASP A 29 0.42 18.21 -4.16
C ASP A 29 1.20 18.55 -5.45
N ILE A 30 1.87 17.52 -5.96
CA ILE A 30 2.02 17.28 -7.40
C ILE A 30 1.23 16.01 -7.71
N TYR A 31 0.55 16.01 -8.86
CA TYR A 31 -0.34 14.98 -9.44
C TYR A 31 -1.85 15.18 -9.25
N SER A 32 -2.38 16.22 -9.89
CA SER A 32 -3.76 16.24 -10.39
C SER A 32 -3.74 16.15 -11.92
N PHE A 33 -4.25 15.03 -12.46
CA PHE A 33 -4.59 14.89 -13.87
C PHE A 33 -6.00 15.47 -14.09
N PRO A 34 -6.22 16.41 -15.03
CA PRO A 34 -7.55 16.78 -15.44
C PRO A 34 -8.04 15.83 -16.54
N THR A 35 -9.06 15.05 -16.23
CA THR A 35 -10.04 14.55 -17.20
C THR A 35 -10.96 15.70 -17.58
N ASN A 36 -11.01 16.10 -18.85
CA ASN A 36 -12.27 16.55 -19.47
C ASN A 36 -12.18 16.56 -20.99
N ILE A 37 -13.15 15.89 -21.58
CA ILE A 37 -13.67 16.03 -22.95
C ILE A 37 -14.79 17.08 -22.86
N ALA A 38 -15.03 17.81 -23.97
CA ALA A 38 -15.79 19.08 -24.11
C ALA A 38 -14.85 20.28 -23.91
N ASP A 39 -14.60 21.18 -24.87
CA ASP A 39 -15.44 21.66 -25.96
C ASP A 39 -14.62 22.00 -27.22
N ILE A 40 -15.26 21.79 -28.36
CA ILE A 40 -14.86 22.20 -29.70
C ILE A 40 -15.45 23.60 -29.96
N ASN A 41 -14.70 24.43 -30.70
CA ASN A 41 -15.08 25.67 -31.38
C ASN A 41 -15.18 26.98 -30.58
N VAL A 42 -14.07 27.74 -30.65
CA VAL A 42 -14.04 29.20 -30.89
C VAL A 42 -14.15 29.35 -32.42
N PRO A 43 -14.95 30.28 -33.02
CA PRO A 43 -14.42 31.65 -33.18
C PRO A 43 -15.40 32.84 -33.42
N VAL A 44 -14.79 34.04 -33.29
CA VAL A 44 -15.06 35.36 -33.91
C VAL A 44 -16.14 36.31 -33.36
N ALA A 45 -15.71 37.58 -33.30
CA ALA A 45 -16.43 38.87 -33.29
C ALA A 45 -16.92 39.36 -31.91
N GLY A 46 -16.61 40.57 -31.43
CA GLY A 46 -16.14 41.78 -32.08
C GLY A 46 -17.25 42.85 -32.08
N LEU A 47 -16.98 43.95 -31.36
CA LEU A 47 -17.49 45.31 -31.54
C LEU A 47 -18.79 45.80 -30.83
N TYR A 48 -18.61 46.95 -30.17
CA TYR A 48 -19.49 48.14 -29.98
C TYR A 48 -20.29 48.38 -28.68
N LYS A 49 -19.88 49.48 -27.99
CA LYS A 49 -20.63 50.67 -27.51
C LYS A 49 -21.94 50.47 -26.73
N SER A 50 -22.04 50.84 -25.45
CA SER A 50 -22.28 52.18 -24.85
C SER A 50 -23.72 52.76 -24.97
N LEU A 51 -24.31 53.03 -23.80
CA LEU A 51 -25.28 54.10 -23.43
C LEU A 51 -26.78 54.01 -23.82
N GLY A 52 -27.63 54.39 -22.83
CA GLY A 52 -29.01 54.90 -23.00
C GLY A 52 -30.07 54.10 -22.21
N PHE A 53 -30.54 54.57 -21.04
CA PHE A 53 -31.83 55.28 -20.85
C PHE A 53 -33.00 54.58 -21.59
N GLY A 54 -34.06 54.05 -20.97
CA GLY A 54 -34.79 54.41 -19.76
C GLY A 54 -36.26 54.57 -20.18
N PHE A 55 -37.22 53.86 -19.58
CA PHE A 55 -38.64 54.27 -19.57
C PHE A 55 -39.39 53.55 -18.44
N LEU A 56 -39.93 54.36 -17.53
CA LEU A 56 -40.93 54.03 -16.53
C LEU A 56 -42.28 53.72 -17.19
N LEU A 57 -43.10 52.88 -16.56
CA LEU A 57 -44.46 53.25 -16.19
C LEU A 57 -45.00 52.31 -15.08
N ASP A 58 -45.36 52.95 -13.97
CA ASP A 58 -46.05 52.46 -12.79
C ASP A 58 -47.45 51.91 -13.08
N VAL A 59 -47.92 50.95 -12.25
CA VAL A 59 -49.28 50.97 -11.65
C VAL A 59 -49.26 50.25 -10.27
N SER A 60 -49.42 51.07 -9.20
CA SER A 60 -50.01 50.90 -7.84
C SER A 60 -50.20 49.50 -7.20
N TRP A 61 -49.73 49.22 -5.97
CA TRP A 61 -50.31 49.55 -4.62
C TRP A 61 -51.78 49.06 -4.48
N GLN A 62 -52.27 48.32 -3.45
CA GLN A 62 -52.13 48.51 -1.99
C GLN A 62 -52.83 47.35 -1.19
N HIS A 63 -52.16 46.90 -0.13
CA HIS A 63 -52.61 46.41 1.22
C HIS A 63 -53.61 45.26 1.51
N ASN A 64 -53.11 44.34 2.38
CA ASN A 64 -53.63 43.79 3.66
C ASN A 64 -55.16 43.64 3.83
N SER A 65 -55.70 42.51 4.31
CA SER A 65 -55.61 42.06 5.71
C SER A 65 -56.29 40.70 5.94
N HIS A 66 -55.71 39.88 6.84
CA HIS A 66 -56.33 38.97 7.83
C HIS A 66 -57.75 38.38 7.60
N PHE A 67 -57.90 37.04 7.63
CA PHE A 67 -58.55 36.28 8.73
C PHE A 67 -58.62 34.76 8.47
N ALA A 68 -58.19 33.99 9.49
CA ALA A 68 -58.64 32.68 9.97
C ALA A 68 -59.09 31.52 9.03
N CYS A 69 -58.29 30.44 9.09
CA CYS A 69 -58.65 29.10 9.60
C CYS A 69 -59.90 28.39 9.05
N VAL A 70 -59.70 27.33 8.24
CA VAL A 70 -60.51 26.09 8.30
C VAL A 70 -59.62 24.88 7.98
N ASN A 71 -59.61 23.92 8.90
CA ASN A 71 -59.03 22.58 8.79
C ASN A 71 -59.53 21.82 7.54
N SER A 72 -58.65 21.11 6.83
CA SER A 72 -58.84 19.70 6.46
C SER A 72 -57.67 19.20 5.61
N LEU A 73 -57.41 17.89 5.70
CA LEU A 73 -56.54 17.06 4.86
C LEU A 73 -55.05 17.06 5.20
N LEU A 74 -54.77 16.34 6.31
CA LEU A 74 -53.61 15.46 6.39
C LEU A 74 -53.49 14.61 5.11
N SER A 75 -52.61 15.00 4.19
CA SER A 75 -52.01 14.05 3.26
C SER A 75 -50.80 13.42 3.95
N VAL A 76 -51.06 12.33 4.66
CA VAL A 76 -50.03 11.39 5.11
C VAL A 76 -49.40 10.79 3.86
N VAL A 77 -48.37 11.47 3.32
CA VAL A 77 -47.40 10.81 2.46
C VAL A 77 -46.69 9.83 3.36
N LYS A 78 -47.12 8.57 3.31
CA LYS A 78 -46.40 7.43 3.88
C LYS A 78 -44.99 7.46 3.25
N ARG A 79 -44.04 8.12 3.92
CA ARG A 79 -42.64 7.80 3.77
C ARG A 79 -42.53 6.36 4.23
N SER A 80 -42.53 5.45 3.25
CA SER A 80 -42.07 4.08 3.41
C SER A 80 -40.83 4.13 4.29
N PRO A 81 -40.79 3.41 5.43
CA PRO A 81 -39.57 3.37 6.20
C PRO A 81 -38.51 2.81 5.25
N LEU A 82 -37.42 3.57 5.07
CA LEU A 82 -36.18 2.99 4.57
C LEU A 82 -35.92 1.79 5.47
N ILE A 83 -36.19 0.59 4.94
CA ILE A 83 -35.72 -0.64 5.52
C ILE A 83 -34.21 -0.49 5.48
N GLN A 84 -33.64 0.01 6.58
CA GLN A 84 -32.23 -0.17 6.83
C GLN A 84 -32.10 -1.68 6.89
N ASN A 85 -31.59 -2.24 5.79
CA ASN A 85 -31.16 -3.62 5.73
C ASN A 85 -30.08 -3.71 6.80
N THR A 86 -30.46 -4.04 8.03
CA THR A 86 -29.54 -4.46 9.07
C THR A 86 -28.97 -5.73 8.48
N ARG A 87 -27.87 -5.60 7.73
CA ARG A 87 -27.03 -6.74 7.39
C ARG A 87 -26.74 -7.34 8.74
N GLY A 88 -27.41 -8.46 9.05
CA GLY A 88 -27.24 -9.15 10.31
C GLY A 88 -25.75 -9.26 10.50
N GLY A 89 -25.24 -8.66 11.59
CA GLY A 89 -23.84 -8.77 11.93
C GLY A 89 -23.53 -10.26 11.85
N ASN A 90 -22.59 -10.63 10.98
CA ASN A 90 -22.21 -12.02 10.83
C ASN A 90 -21.94 -12.52 12.25
N CYS A 91 -22.81 -13.39 12.77
CA CYS A 91 -22.59 -14.04 14.04
C CYS A 91 -21.22 -14.68 13.88
N ALA A 92 -20.22 -14.09 14.52
CA ALA A 92 -18.83 -14.49 14.40
C ALA A 92 -18.73 -15.90 14.97
N GLY A 93 -19.03 -16.89 14.14
CA GLY A 93 -19.02 -18.30 14.49
C GLY A 93 -17.70 -18.61 15.16
N ASP A 94 -17.75 -19.41 16.23
CA ASP A 94 -16.73 -19.64 17.24
C ASP A 94 -15.26 -19.51 16.77
N VAL A 95 -14.79 -18.27 16.60
CA VAL A 95 -13.39 -18.00 16.30
C VAL A 95 -12.63 -18.18 17.60
N VAL A 96 -11.97 -19.34 17.74
CA VAL A 96 -11.11 -19.65 18.88
C VAL A 96 -9.82 -18.86 18.73
N LEU A 97 -9.53 -18.00 19.71
CA LEU A 97 -8.27 -17.25 19.76
C LEU A 97 -7.15 -18.15 20.31
N PRO A 98 -5.93 -18.05 19.77
CA PRO A 98 -4.77 -18.73 20.34
C PRO A 98 -4.32 -18.08 21.65
N ASP A 99 -3.70 -18.85 22.53
CA ASP A 99 -3.16 -18.37 23.83
C ASP A 99 -2.22 -17.18 23.70
N LYS A 100 -1.48 -17.10 22.58
CA LYS A 100 -0.52 -16.05 22.27
C LYS A 100 -0.97 -15.28 21.02
N PRO A 101 -1.85 -14.28 21.17
CA PRO A 101 -2.41 -13.55 20.03
C PRO A 101 -1.43 -12.57 19.37
N LYS A 102 -0.42 -12.08 20.11
CA LYS A 102 0.54 -11.08 19.61
C LYS A 102 1.62 -11.71 18.73
N LEU A 103 2.15 -10.93 17.78
CA LEU A 103 3.26 -11.37 16.93
C LEU A 103 4.51 -11.67 17.76
N LYS A 104 5.03 -12.89 17.62
CA LYS A 104 6.30 -13.31 18.22
C LYS A 104 7.46 -12.44 17.73
N PHE A 105 8.43 -12.22 18.60
CA PHE A 105 9.71 -11.63 18.21
C PHE A 105 10.47 -12.59 17.29
N LEU A 106 11.09 -12.05 16.24
CA LEU A 106 11.95 -12.82 15.33
C LEU A 106 13.39 -12.34 15.51
N ASN A 107 14.31 -13.29 15.70
CA ASN A 107 15.72 -12.98 15.92
C ASN A 107 16.35 -12.34 14.68
N LYS A 108 17.26 -11.38 14.91
CA LYS A 108 18.02 -10.70 13.84
C LYS A 108 19.01 -11.62 13.15
N VAL A 109 19.62 -12.52 13.92
CA VAL A 109 20.63 -13.47 13.47
C VAL A 109 20.09 -14.88 13.73
N PRO A 110 20.20 -15.80 12.76
CA PRO A 110 19.81 -17.18 12.97
C PRO A 110 20.76 -17.87 13.96
N ASN A 111 20.24 -18.80 14.76
CA ASN A 111 21.07 -19.59 15.68
C ASN A 111 21.82 -20.68 14.90
N LEU A 112 23.00 -20.33 14.36
CA LEU A 112 23.85 -21.22 13.59
C LEU A 112 25.16 -21.46 14.34
N LYS A 113 25.59 -22.72 14.42
CA LYS A 113 26.91 -23.08 14.99
C LYS A 113 28.06 -22.44 14.21
N LYS A 114 27.94 -22.35 12.88
CA LYS A 114 28.92 -21.71 11.98
C LYS A 114 28.19 -20.93 10.90
N ALA A 115 28.52 -19.65 10.76
CA ALA A 115 27.94 -18.82 9.71
C ALA A 115 28.61 -19.10 8.35
N LYS A 116 27.80 -19.45 7.34
CA LYS A 116 28.28 -19.72 5.98
C LYS A 116 28.02 -18.52 5.08
N LYS A 117 29.03 -18.09 4.30
CA LYS A 117 28.86 -17.05 3.29
C LYS A 117 28.18 -17.64 2.05
N GLU A 118 27.10 -17.02 1.56
CA GLU A 118 26.35 -17.51 0.39
C GLU A 118 26.35 -16.53 -0.78
N ALA A 119 26.30 -17.03 -2.01
CA ALA A 119 26.15 -16.18 -3.19
C ALA A 119 24.81 -15.43 -3.17
N LYS A 120 24.77 -14.24 -3.80
CA LYS A 120 23.54 -13.45 -3.94
C LYS A 120 22.65 -14.10 -5.01
N LYS A 121 21.89 -15.12 -4.62
CA LYS A 121 20.89 -15.79 -5.47
C LYS A 121 19.71 -14.84 -5.73
N LEU A 122 19.65 -14.19 -6.90
CA LEU A 122 18.61 -13.18 -7.18
C LEU A 122 17.27 -13.81 -7.63
N TRP A 123 17.26 -15.05 -8.08
CA TRP A 123 16.03 -15.77 -8.44
C TRP A 123 15.09 -16.01 -7.24
N ASP A 124 15.59 -15.88 -6.01
CA ASP A 124 14.79 -16.05 -4.78
C ASP A 124 13.67 -15.03 -4.66
N ILE A 125 13.80 -13.85 -5.29
CA ILE A 125 12.80 -12.77 -5.28
C ILE A 125 12.03 -12.64 -6.60
N GLN A 126 12.40 -13.42 -7.62
CA GLN A 126 11.81 -13.33 -8.97
C GLN A 126 10.61 -14.27 -9.12
N GLY A 127 9.58 -13.83 -9.84
CA GLY A 127 8.40 -14.62 -10.15
C GLY A 127 7.42 -14.84 -8.98
N PRO A 128 6.40 -15.70 -9.17
CA PRO A 128 5.35 -15.93 -8.18
C PRO A 128 5.86 -16.76 -7.00
N ALA A 129 5.26 -16.59 -5.83
CA ALA A 129 5.56 -17.33 -4.62
C ALA A 129 5.16 -18.80 -4.76
N LYS A 130 6.07 -19.70 -4.38
CA LYS A 130 5.84 -21.15 -4.40
C LYS A 130 5.12 -21.65 -3.14
N SER A 131 5.21 -20.90 -2.04
CA SER A 131 4.66 -21.27 -0.74
C SER A 131 4.18 -20.03 0.02
N ALA A 132 3.29 -20.27 1.00
CA ALA A 132 2.64 -19.22 1.80
C ALA A 132 1.92 -18.16 0.97
N ASN A 133 1.23 -18.60 -0.08
CA ASN A 133 0.33 -17.80 -0.92
C ASN A 133 -1.16 -17.96 -0.53
N THR A 134 -1.49 -18.99 0.23
CA THR A 134 -2.84 -19.25 0.76
C THR A 134 -2.94 -18.90 2.23
N PHE A 135 -4.14 -18.53 2.67
CA PHE A 135 -4.47 -18.30 4.08
C PHE A 135 -4.50 -19.63 4.85
N THR A 136 -3.98 -19.66 6.08
CA THR A 136 -4.10 -20.87 6.94
C THR A 136 -5.11 -20.67 8.05
N THR A 137 -4.94 -19.64 8.89
CA THR A 137 -5.82 -19.43 10.05
C THR A 137 -6.46 -18.04 10.05
N GLY A 138 -5.72 -17.03 9.58
CA GLY A 138 -6.24 -15.67 9.52
C GLY A 138 -7.34 -15.47 8.47
N GLN A 139 -8.09 -14.37 8.61
CA GLN A 139 -9.10 -13.89 7.66
C GLN A 139 -8.52 -12.82 6.73
N TYR A 140 -7.58 -12.03 7.25
CA TYR A 140 -6.95 -10.90 6.56
C TYR A 140 -5.43 -11.09 6.52
N ALA A 141 -4.80 -10.57 5.47
CA ALA A 141 -3.35 -10.66 5.33
C ALA A 141 -2.78 -9.49 4.55
N ILE A 142 -1.49 -9.23 4.80
CA ILE A 142 -0.69 -8.36 3.93
C ILE A 142 -0.06 -9.24 2.85
N VAL A 143 -0.46 -9.01 1.60
CA VAL A 143 0.03 -9.73 0.42
C VAL A 143 1.10 -8.91 -0.27
N ALA A 144 2.25 -9.53 -0.57
CA ALA A 144 3.30 -8.91 -1.36
C ALA A 144 2.91 -8.86 -2.85
N LEU A 145 2.80 -7.66 -3.43
CA LEU A 145 2.58 -7.43 -4.86
C LEU A 145 3.89 -7.24 -5.64
N GLY A 146 5.03 -7.50 -5.02
CA GLY A 146 6.34 -7.49 -5.66
C GLY A 146 7.36 -8.32 -4.88
N GLY A 147 8.50 -8.57 -5.50
CA GLY A 147 9.62 -9.25 -4.86
C GLY A 147 10.56 -8.30 -4.12
N GLY A 148 11.19 -8.78 -3.04
CA GLY A 148 12.16 -7.97 -2.30
C GLY A 148 12.78 -8.70 -1.12
N TYR A 149 13.65 -7.99 -0.40
CA TYR A 149 14.28 -8.48 0.82
C TYR A 149 13.70 -7.78 2.04
N LEU A 150 13.27 -8.56 3.03
CA LEU A 150 12.91 -8.05 4.35
C LEU A 150 14.14 -8.12 5.25
N HIS A 151 14.58 -6.93 5.69
CA HIS A 151 15.56 -6.79 6.75
C HIS A 151 14.87 -6.96 8.10
N TRP A 152 15.66 -7.26 9.13
CA TRP A 152 15.14 -7.39 10.49
C TRP A 152 14.40 -6.13 10.97
N GLY A 153 14.89 -4.93 10.63
CA GLY A 153 14.23 -3.67 10.99
C GLY A 153 12.82 -3.53 10.42
N HIS A 154 12.56 -4.05 9.22
CA HIS A 154 11.20 -4.07 8.66
C HIS A 154 10.30 -5.00 9.46
N ILE A 155 10.81 -6.19 9.81
CA ILE A 155 10.06 -7.18 10.61
C ILE A 155 9.70 -6.61 11.99
N GLU A 156 10.66 -5.96 12.64
CA GLU A 156 10.45 -5.36 13.96
C GLU A 156 9.49 -4.17 13.91
N MET A 157 9.60 -3.32 12.87
CA MET A 157 8.65 -2.22 12.64
C MET A 157 7.22 -2.74 12.46
N MET A 158 7.01 -3.80 11.67
CA MET A 158 5.71 -4.44 11.50
C MET A 158 5.17 -4.98 12.83
N ARG A 159 6.02 -5.71 13.57
CA ARG A 159 5.68 -6.29 14.87
C ARG A 159 5.22 -5.22 15.85
N LEU A 160 5.98 -4.15 15.98
CA LEU A 160 5.69 -3.06 16.91
C LEU A 160 4.41 -2.32 16.52
N THR A 161 4.22 -2.02 15.24
CA THR A 161 3.04 -1.30 14.74
C THR A 161 1.77 -2.10 14.99
N ILE A 162 1.77 -3.39 14.64
CA ILE A 162 0.62 -4.29 14.80
C ILE A 162 0.34 -4.53 16.28
N ASN A 163 1.34 -4.89 17.08
CA ASN A 163 1.14 -5.19 18.50
C ASN A 163 0.74 -3.96 19.33
N ARG A 164 1.02 -2.74 18.86
CA ARG A 164 0.61 -1.49 19.51
C ARG A 164 -0.84 -1.12 19.20
N LYS A 165 -1.30 -1.38 17.97
CA LYS A 165 -2.62 -0.93 17.49
C LYS A 165 -3.70 -2.01 17.54
N MET A 166 -3.33 -3.29 17.54
CA MET A 166 -4.28 -4.41 17.56
C MET A 166 -4.63 -4.83 18.98
N ASP A 167 -5.92 -5.07 19.21
CA ASP A 167 -6.43 -5.58 20.47
C ASP A 167 -6.21 -7.09 20.59
N ALA A 168 -5.33 -7.47 21.51
CA ALA A 168 -4.96 -8.86 21.75
C ALA A 168 -6.09 -9.74 22.28
N ARG A 169 -7.18 -9.15 22.80
CA ARG A 169 -8.33 -9.90 23.32
C ARG A 169 -9.29 -10.38 22.22
N THR A 170 -9.30 -9.68 21.09
CA THR A 170 -10.26 -9.90 20.00
C THR A 170 -9.58 -10.40 18.74
N THR A 171 -8.31 -10.03 18.54
CA THR A 171 -7.52 -10.38 17.36
C THR A 171 -6.30 -11.21 17.71
N PHE A 172 -5.83 -11.99 16.74
CA PHE A 172 -4.52 -12.60 16.74
C PHE A 172 -3.80 -12.29 15.43
N ALA A 173 -2.47 -12.16 15.49
CA ALA A 173 -1.61 -11.93 14.35
C ALA A 173 -0.49 -12.96 14.31
N MET A 174 -0.21 -13.48 13.12
CA MET A 174 0.79 -14.53 12.90
C MET A 174 1.72 -14.21 11.74
N TRP A 175 3.00 -14.62 11.89
CA TRP A 175 3.98 -14.53 10.82
C TRP A 175 3.78 -15.64 9.79
N ARG A 176 3.79 -15.26 8.52
CA ARG A 176 3.88 -16.17 7.36
C ARG A 176 5.28 -16.22 6.75
N ILE A 177 6.17 -15.38 7.27
CA ILE A 177 7.59 -15.31 6.91
C ILE A 177 8.47 -15.91 8.00
N ASN A 178 9.62 -16.39 7.57
CA ASN A 178 10.65 -16.90 8.47
C ASN A 178 11.50 -15.73 8.99
N ALA A 179 12.18 -15.97 10.11
CA ALA A 179 13.24 -15.07 10.57
C ALA A 179 14.32 -14.90 9.48
N PRO A 180 15.03 -13.76 9.45
CA PRO A 180 16.11 -13.52 8.50
C PRO A 180 17.15 -14.65 8.55
N TYR A 181 17.38 -15.29 7.41
CA TYR A 181 18.28 -16.45 7.30
C TYR A 181 19.32 -16.31 6.19
N LYS A 182 19.06 -15.50 5.16
CA LYS A 182 19.96 -15.35 4.01
C LYS A 182 21.06 -14.34 4.35
N PRO A 183 22.36 -14.74 4.36
CA PRO A 183 23.45 -13.85 4.73
C PRO A 183 23.79 -12.89 3.59
N ILE A 184 23.89 -11.60 3.92
CA ILE A 184 24.38 -10.56 3.02
C ILE A 184 25.78 -10.15 3.45
N THR A 185 26.75 -10.33 2.56
CA THR A 185 28.14 -9.93 2.81
C THR A 185 28.42 -8.54 2.28
N ARG A 186 29.20 -7.76 3.04
CA ARG A 186 29.67 -6.42 2.67
C ARG A 186 31.19 -6.34 2.89
N LYS A 187 31.91 -5.69 1.98
CA LYS A 187 33.32 -5.34 2.18
C LYS A 187 33.41 -4.01 2.95
N GLY A 188 34.48 -3.81 3.71
CA GLY A 188 34.75 -2.53 4.37
C GLY A 188 34.77 -1.39 3.36
N LEU A 189 34.32 -0.21 3.79
CA LEU A 189 34.40 1.01 2.99
C LEU A 189 35.87 1.33 2.70
N GLY A 190 36.19 1.74 1.46
CA GLY A 190 37.55 2.10 1.03
C GLY A 190 38.45 0.93 0.60
N GLN A 191 37.98 -0.31 0.64
CA GLN A 191 38.75 -1.47 0.17
C GLN A 191 38.72 -1.61 -1.36
N ARG A 192 39.85 -2.03 -1.96
CA ARG A 192 39.94 -2.31 -3.39
C ARG A 192 39.15 -3.57 -3.79
N MET A 193 38.91 -3.72 -5.09
CA MET A 193 38.36 -4.96 -5.66
C MET A 193 39.38 -6.12 -5.49
N GLY A 194 38.90 -7.37 -5.42
CA GLY A 194 39.75 -8.53 -5.09
C GLY A 194 39.82 -8.85 -3.58
N GLY A 195 40.79 -9.66 -3.14
CA GLY A 195 40.97 -9.99 -1.70
C GLY A 195 39.87 -10.87 -1.09
N GLY A 196 39.14 -11.63 -1.91
CA GLY A 196 38.09 -12.53 -1.45
C GLY A 196 36.77 -11.85 -1.05
N LYS A 197 35.92 -12.61 -0.35
CA LYS A 197 34.56 -12.18 0.01
C LYS A 197 34.51 -11.57 1.40
N GLY A 198 33.83 -10.42 1.52
CA GLY A 198 33.67 -9.69 2.78
C GLY A 198 32.97 -10.48 3.90
N ALA A 199 32.94 -9.90 5.09
CA ALA A 199 32.22 -10.45 6.24
C ALA A 199 30.70 -10.39 6.03
N ILE A 200 29.95 -11.20 6.78
CA ILE A 200 28.49 -11.15 6.81
C ILE A 200 28.09 -9.93 7.63
N ASP A 201 27.33 -9.03 7.01
CA ASP A 201 26.89 -7.77 7.63
C ASP A 201 25.54 -7.95 8.33
N HIS A 202 24.56 -8.52 7.61
CA HIS A 202 23.23 -8.79 8.13
C HIS A 202 22.56 -9.96 7.39
N TYR A 203 21.42 -10.39 7.93
CA TYR A 203 20.57 -11.41 7.33
C TYR A 203 19.29 -10.80 6.80
N VAL A 204 18.75 -11.40 5.73
CA VAL A 204 17.48 -10.99 5.11
C VAL A 204 16.57 -12.20 4.87
N THR A 205 15.27 -11.93 4.71
CA THR A 205 14.29 -12.90 4.22
C THR A 205 13.86 -12.50 2.80
N PRO A 206 14.11 -13.33 1.78
CA PRO A 206 13.58 -13.09 0.43
C PRO A 206 12.07 -13.30 0.39
N VAL A 207 11.38 -12.41 -0.32
CA VAL A 207 9.94 -12.45 -0.56
C VAL A 207 9.67 -12.40 -2.06
N ARG A 208 8.73 -13.23 -2.52
CA ARG A 208 8.26 -13.31 -3.91
C ARG A 208 6.85 -12.72 -4.00
N TYR A 209 6.42 -12.42 -5.22
CA TYR A 209 5.07 -11.95 -5.50
C TYR A 209 4.00 -12.94 -5.03
N GLY A 210 2.91 -12.46 -4.46
CA GLY A 210 1.78 -13.27 -3.99
C GLY A 210 2.03 -13.97 -2.66
N ARG A 211 3.16 -13.71 -1.98
CA ARG A 211 3.41 -14.25 -0.64
C ARG A 211 2.67 -13.45 0.42
N LEU A 212 2.01 -14.13 1.35
CA LEU A 212 1.46 -13.55 2.56
C LEU A 212 2.58 -13.28 3.57
N ILE A 213 2.61 -12.09 4.18
CA ILE A 213 3.66 -11.69 5.13
C ILE A 213 3.20 -11.87 6.56
N VAL A 214 2.04 -11.30 6.86
CA VAL A 214 1.36 -11.37 8.16
C VAL A 214 -0.08 -11.77 7.89
N GLU A 215 -0.58 -12.70 8.70
CA GLU A 215 -1.99 -13.05 8.78
C GLU A 215 -2.58 -12.49 10.07
N VAL A 216 -3.78 -11.96 9.98
CA VAL A 216 -4.59 -11.49 11.11
C VAL A 216 -5.94 -12.19 11.05
N GLY A 217 -6.43 -12.63 12.20
CA GLY A 217 -7.76 -13.18 12.36
C GLY A 217 -8.32 -12.83 13.74
N GLY A 218 -9.58 -13.17 13.97
CA GLY A 218 -10.24 -12.89 15.24
C GLY A 218 -11.73 -12.59 15.03
N LYS A 219 -12.36 -12.03 16.05
CA LYS A 219 -13.75 -11.56 15.96
C LYS A 219 -13.79 -10.11 15.49
N VAL A 220 -13.27 -9.85 14.28
CA VAL A 220 -13.06 -8.48 13.79
C VAL A 220 -13.45 -8.31 12.32
N GLU A 221 -14.09 -7.19 12.03
CA GLU A 221 -14.46 -6.75 10.69
C GLU A 221 -13.29 -6.06 9.97
N LEU A 222 -13.30 -6.09 8.63
CA LEU A 222 -12.21 -5.58 7.81
C LEU A 222 -11.85 -4.12 8.13
N GLY A 223 -12.84 -3.26 8.40
CA GLY A 223 -12.64 -1.83 8.61
C GLY A 223 -11.72 -1.48 9.80
N GLU A 224 -11.75 -2.28 10.87
CA GLU A 224 -10.90 -2.06 12.05
C GLU A 224 -9.44 -2.43 11.77
N VAL A 225 -9.21 -3.45 10.96
CA VAL A 225 -7.87 -4.00 10.71
C VAL A 225 -7.21 -3.36 9.48
N GLU A 226 -8.00 -2.95 8.49
CA GLU A 226 -7.53 -2.47 7.20
C GLU A 226 -6.60 -1.26 7.32
N HIS A 227 -6.96 -0.27 8.13
CA HIS A 227 -6.15 0.96 8.26
C HIS A 227 -4.77 0.67 8.88
N ILE A 228 -4.72 -0.23 9.87
CA ILE A 228 -3.47 -0.64 10.54
C ILE A 228 -2.57 -1.41 9.56
N LEU A 229 -3.14 -2.40 8.87
CA LEU A 229 -2.38 -3.20 7.91
C LEU A 229 -1.95 -2.39 6.69
N THR A 230 -2.74 -1.41 6.27
CA THR A 230 -2.40 -0.49 5.18
C THR A 230 -1.24 0.42 5.55
N GLU A 231 -1.20 0.94 6.78
CA GLU A 231 -0.05 1.70 7.27
C GLU A 231 1.23 0.86 7.21
N VAL A 232 1.14 -0.41 7.63
CA VAL A 232 2.27 -1.34 7.55
C VAL A 232 2.68 -1.62 6.11
N ALA A 233 1.71 -1.87 5.22
CA ALA A 233 1.95 -2.14 3.80
C ALA A 233 2.70 -0.99 3.11
N LYS A 234 2.37 0.27 3.44
CA LYS A 234 3.05 1.47 2.91
C LYS A 234 4.52 1.57 3.33
N LYS A 235 4.89 1.00 4.48
CA LYS A 235 6.27 1.02 5.00
C LYS A 235 7.15 -0.12 4.46
N LEU A 236 6.58 -1.04 3.68
CA LEU A 236 7.34 -2.15 3.11
C LEU A 236 8.19 -1.71 1.90
N PRO A 237 9.34 -2.37 1.65
CA PRO A 237 10.25 -2.01 0.55
C PRO A 237 9.75 -2.46 -0.84
N PHE A 238 8.56 -3.04 -0.93
CA PHE A 238 7.93 -3.51 -2.16
C PHE A 238 6.42 -3.24 -2.07
N PRO A 239 5.72 -3.13 -3.21
CA PRO A 239 4.28 -2.89 -3.20
C PRO A 239 3.58 -4.04 -2.49
N ALA A 240 2.71 -3.70 -1.54
CA ALA A 240 1.94 -4.66 -0.77
C ALA A 240 0.52 -4.14 -0.61
N LYS A 241 -0.43 -5.06 -0.47
CA LYS A 241 -1.85 -4.72 -0.31
C LYS A 241 -2.49 -5.63 0.72
N VAL A 242 -3.40 -5.06 1.51
CA VAL A 242 -4.23 -5.79 2.46
C VAL A 242 -5.31 -6.52 1.68
N MET A 243 -5.48 -7.81 1.94
CA MET A 243 -6.50 -8.63 1.29
C MET A 243 -7.20 -9.52 2.33
N SER A 244 -8.50 -9.71 2.15
CA SER A 244 -9.25 -10.80 2.75
C SER A 244 -9.17 -12.06 1.89
N LYS A 245 -9.63 -13.21 2.41
CA LYS A 245 -9.77 -14.45 1.63
C LYS A 245 -10.58 -14.23 0.35
N GLU A 246 -11.72 -13.55 0.47
CA GLU A 246 -12.62 -13.25 -0.64
C GLU A 246 -11.98 -12.32 -1.66
N SER A 247 -11.34 -11.24 -1.20
CA SER A 247 -10.64 -10.29 -2.08
C SER A 247 -9.49 -10.95 -2.84
N LEU A 248 -8.76 -11.89 -2.21
CA LEU A 248 -7.71 -12.65 -2.88
C LEU A 248 -8.29 -13.60 -3.94
N ALA A 249 -9.37 -14.31 -3.62
CA ALA A 249 -10.06 -15.18 -4.58
C ALA A 249 -10.63 -14.38 -5.76
N ALA A 250 -11.22 -13.22 -5.50
CA ALA A 250 -11.72 -12.30 -6.51
C ALA A 250 -10.60 -11.77 -7.43
N LEU A 251 -9.40 -11.51 -6.89
CA LEU A 251 -8.25 -11.12 -7.69
C LEU A 251 -7.84 -12.23 -8.68
N TYR A 252 -7.75 -13.48 -8.21
CA TYR A 252 -7.42 -14.60 -9.07
C TYR A 252 -8.50 -14.86 -10.13
N LYS A 253 -9.78 -14.77 -9.73
CA LYS A 253 -10.91 -14.90 -10.66
C LYS A 253 -10.84 -13.81 -11.74
N LYS A 254 -10.67 -12.55 -11.34
CA LYS A 254 -10.51 -11.42 -12.27
C LYS A 254 -9.37 -11.65 -13.26
N GLN A 255 -8.24 -12.16 -12.79
CA GLN A 255 -7.11 -12.49 -13.67
C GLN A 255 -7.47 -13.57 -14.69
N ALA A 256 -8.10 -14.66 -14.25
CA ALA A 256 -8.57 -15.73 -15.15
C ALA A 256 -9.62 -15.22 -16.14
N ASP A 257 -10.56 -14.38 -15.70
CA ASP A 257 -11.58 -13.78 -16.55
C ASP A 257 -10.95 -12.88 -17.63
N MET A 258 -9.93 -12.07 -17.29
CA MET A 258 -9.22 -11.25 -18.28
C MET A 258 -8.45 -12.11 -19.30
N GLU A 259 -7.91 -13.25 -18.88
CA GLU A 259 -7.23 -14.20 -19.78
C GLU A 259 -8.21 -14.89 -20.73
N GLN A 260 -9.36 -15.33 -20.22
CA GLN A 260 -10.39 -16.01 -21.00
C GLN A 260 -11.09 -15.06 -21.98
N ASN A 261 -11.34 -13.81 -21.56
CA ASN A 261 -12.03 -12.80 -22.36
C ASN A 261 -11.07 -12.02 -23.28
N ASN A 262 -9.79 -12.41 -23.36
CA ASN A 262 -8.82 -11.74 -24.21
C ASN A 262 -9.18 -11.91 -25.69
N GLN A 263 -9.62 -10.82 -26.33
CA GLN A 263 -9.99 -10.80 -27.75
C GLN A 263 -8.78 -10.91 -28.69
N ASN A 264 -7.58 -10.59 -28.20
CA ASN A 264 -6.38 -10.65 -29.02
C ASN A 264 -5.97 -12.11 -29.28
N PRO A 265 -5.93 -12.57 -30.55
CA PRO A 265 -5.53 -13.94 -30.88
C PRO A 265 -4.04 -14.24 -30.56
N TRP A 266 -3.25 -13.19 -30.31
CA TRP A 266 -1.83 -13.25 -30.02
C TRP A 266 -1.57 -13.01 -28.53
N SER A 267 -1.40 -14.10 -27.77
CA SER A 267 -0.95 -14.03 -26.38
C SER A 267 0.57 -14.18 -26.28
N PHE A 268 1.17 -13.53 -25.28
CA PHE A 268 2.61 -13.65 -25.02
C PHE A 268 3.01 -15.12 -24.81
N LYS A 269 2.18 -15.88 -24.08
CA LYS A 269 2.37 -17.31 -23.84
C LYS A 269 2.48 -18.08 -25.16
N LYS A 270 1.55 -17.87 -26.10
CA LYS A 270 1.54 -18.55 -27.41
C LYS A 270 2.78 -18.22 -28.23
N ILE A 271 3.13 -16.94 -28.31
CA ILE A 271 4.30 -16.46 -29.06
C ILE A 271 5.61 -17.06 -28.49
N ALA A 272 5.79 -16.99 -27.17
CA ALA A 272 7.00 -17.46 -26.51
C ALA A 272 7.13 -19.00 -26.57
N GLN A 273 6.02 -19.72 -26.38
CA GLN A 273 6.00 -21.19 -26.48
C GLN A 273 6.21 -21.65 -27.92
N GLY A 274 5.62 -20.99 -28.91
CA GLY A 274 5.81 -21.31 -30.32
C GLY A 274 7.16 -20.88 -30.90
N ASN A 275 7.99 -20.14 -30.14
CA ASN A 275 9.22 -19.50 -30.63
C ASN A 275 8.98 -18.73 -31.94
N MET A 276 7.85 -18.03 -32.03
CA MET A 276 7.49 -17.28 -33.24
C MET A 276 8.53 -16.18 -33.48
N LEU A 277 8.90 -15.98 -34.74
CA LEU A 277 9.91 -15.00 -35.17
C LEU A 277 11.29 -15.19 -34.48
N GLY A 278 11.57 -16.37 -33.92
CA GLY A 278 12.82 -16.63 -33.20
C GLY A 278 12.98 -15.83 -31.89
N ILE A 279 11.86 -15.37 -31.30
CA ILE A 279 11.86 -14.47 -30.14
C ILE A 279 12.60 -15.04 -28.91
N ARG A 280 12.76 -16.36 -28.80
CA ARG A 280 13.49 -16.97 -27.67
C ARG A 280 14.97 -16.58 -27.61
N ARG A 281 15.54 -16.02 -28.69
CA ARG A 281 16.88 -15.43 -28.68
C ARG A 281 17.00 -14.26 -27.70
N VAL A 282 15.91 -13.52 -27.48
CA VAL A 282 15.89 -12.33 -26.59
C VAL A 282 15.17 -12.59 -25.27
N LEU A 283 14.34 -13.63 -25.19
CA LEU A 283 13.59 -13.96 -23.96
C LEU A 283 14.42 -14.77 -22.97
N SER A 284 14.09 -14.63 -21.69
CA SER A 284 14.62 -15.50 -20.65
C SER A 284 13.85 -16.83 -20.63
N PRO A 285 14.50 -17.95 -20.26
CA PRO A 285 13.79 -19.19 -19.96
C PRO A 285 12.69 -19.03 -18.90
N PHE A 286 12.84 -18.08 -17.96
CA PHE A 286 11.82 -17.80 -16.96
C PHE A 286 10.54 -17.19 -17.54
N ASP A 287 10.62 -16.50 -18.68
CA ASP A 287 9.46 -15.86 -19.32
C ASP A 287 8.48 -16.89 -19.90
N LEU A 288 8.98 -18.08 -20.25
CA LEU A 288 8.16 -19.21 -20.69
C LEU A 288 7.22 -19.68 -19.57
N HIS A 289 7.68 -19.66 -18.32
CA HIS A 289 6.89 -20.04 -17.15
C HIS A 289 6.01 -18.89 -16.64
N ASN A 290 6.54 -17.67 -16.65
CA ASN A 290 5.89 -16.49 -16.09
C ASN A 290 4.93 -15.78 -17.04
N HIS A 291 4.89 -16.21 -18.31
CA HIS A 291 4.02 -15.67 -19.36
C HIS A 291 4.11 -14.14 -19.51
N GLY A 292 5.31 -13.59 -19.30
CA GLY A 292 5.59 -12.15 -19.42
C GLY A 292 5.03 -11.28 -18.28
N ARG A 293 4.36 -11.84 -17.28
CA ARG A 293 3.77 -11.06 -16.16
C ARG A 293 4.79 -10.47 -15.21
N PHE A 294 6.04 -10.91 -15.31
CA PHE A 294 7.11 -10.54 -14.42
C PHE A 294 8.30 -10.00 -15.19
N THR A 295 8.88 -8.92 -14.68
CA THR A 295 10.20 -8.44 -15.11
C THR A 295 11.06 -8.30 -13.87
N GLY A 296 11.99 -9.24 -13.67
CA GLY A 296 12.78 -9.34 -12.45
C GLY A 296 11.90 -9.52 -11.22
N LYS A 297 11.84 -8.50 -10.34
CA LYS A 297 11.07 -8.51 -9.10
C LYS A 297 9.66 -7.90 -9.23
N PHE A 298 9.37 -7.23 -10.35
CA PHE A 298 8.12 -6.51 -10.55
C PHE A 298 7.06 -7.42 -11.19
N HIS A 299 5.81 -7.19 -10.83
CA HIS A 299 4.65 -7.90 -11.37
C HIS A 299 3.71 -6.90 -12.05
N PHE A 300 3.19 -7.28 -13.22
CA PHE A 300 2.26 -6.47 -14.02
C PHE A 300 0.87 -7.12 -14.01
N PRO A 301 -0.05 -6.68 -13.14
CA PRO A 301 -1.37 -7.30 -13.02
C PRO A 301 -2.29 -7.06 -14.22
N GLN A 302 -2.01 -6.06 -15.05
CA GLN A 302 -2.80 -5.79 -16.25
C GLN A 302 -2.42 -6.68 -17.45
N ARG A 303 -1.33 -7.45 -17.37
CA ARG A 303 -0.81 -8.24 -18.49
C ARG A 303 -1.44 -9.62 -18.52
N VAL A 304 -2.05 -9.97 -19.65
CA VAL A 304 -2.68 -11.28 -19.92
C VAL A 304 -1.97 -12.06 -21.00
#